data_AF-A0A0E9M375-F1
#
_entry.id   AF-A0A0E9M375-F1
#
_cell.length_a   1.000
_cell.length_b   1.000
_cell.length_c   1.000
_cell.angle_alpha   90.00
_cell.angle_beta   90.00
_cell.angle_gamma   90.00
#
_symmetry.space_group_name_H-M   'P 1'
#
loop_
_entity.id
_entity.type
_entity.pdbx_description
1 polymer ?
#
loop_
_entity_poly.entity_id
_entity_poly.type
_entity_poly.pdbx_seq_one_letter_code
_entity_poly.pdbx_strand_id
1 'polypeptide(L)'
;MIILDHPYVSKFLEETLIRTQTPVLRNAATRELGLSDQLNYLSDAAFVAEAQKHPSPLIYTNSENPIEWISNHLQFTGLPRHIQNFKDKVKFRELIKGMYPNFYFREIAFKDLDSIDIQTLPLPCIIKPSVGFFSIGVYVINSRAEWPQILQQLKRDVADRQAYTPMKSLILPTSFWKKSSAGMNLPLMSITTARVNRSYSTSCNTSFPPMKMSATVSISLPVRL
;
A
#
# COMPACT_ATOMS: atom_id res chain seq x y z
N MET A 1 4.26 5.33 -20.41
CA MET A 1 5.53 4.64 -20.08
C MET A 1 5.33 3.80 -18.83
N ILE A 2 6.17 2.81 -18.55
CA ILE A 2 6.02 1.93 -17.38
C ILE A 2 7.35 1.65 -16.68
N ILE A 3 7.34 1.54 -15.35
CA ILE A 3 8.45 1.03 -14.56
C ILE A 3 8.04 -0.33 -13.99
N LEU A 4 8.75 -1.37 -14.41
CA LEU A 4 8.55 -2.74 -13.93
C LEU A 4 9.51 -3.04 -12.80
N ASP A 5 9.00 -3.64 -11.74
CA ASP A 5 9.78 -3.97 -10.54
C ASP A 5 9.28 -5.27 -9.89
N HIS A 6 10.00 -5.72 -8.87
CA HIS A 6 9.65 -6.82 -7.98
C HIS A 6 8.25 -6.63 -7.35
N PRO A 7 7.63 -7.73 -6.88
CA PRO A 7 8.14 -9.10 -6.88
C PRO A 7 7.81 -9.89 -8.14
N TYR A 8 6.94 -9.38 -9.01
CA TYR A 8 6.40 -10.16 -10.12
C TYR A 8 5.85 -9.27 -11.24
N VAL A 9 6.16 -9.66 -12.47
CA VAL A 9 5.58 -9.13 -13.71
C VAL A 9 4.90 -10.29 -14.43
N SER A 10 3.63 -10.13 -14.79
CA SER A 10 2.90 -11.20 -15.47
C SER A 10 3.33 -11.34 -16.92
N LYS A 11 3.28 -12.58 -17.44
CA LYS A 11 3.53 -12.84 -18.88
C LYS A 11 2.58 -12.06 -19.78
N PHE A 12 1.32 -11.93 -19.38
CA PHE A 12 0.34 -11.10 -20.09
C PHE A 12 0.77 -9.63 -20.18
N LEU A 13 1.27 -9.04 -19.08
CA LEU A 13 1.78 -7.66 -19.09
C LEU A 13 3.02 -7.56 -19.98
N GLU A 14 3.97 -8.47 -19.84
CA GLU A 14 5.19 -8.52 -20.66
C GLU A 14 4.86 -8.59 -22.16
N GLU A 15 4.04 -9.55 -22.59
CA GLU A 15 3.61 -9.72 -23.98
C GLU A 15 2.87 -8.49 -24.51
N THR A 16 2.05 -7.85 -23.66
CA THR A 16 1.35 -6.61 -24.02
C THR A 16 2.33 -5.46 -24.24
N LEU A 17 3.36 -5.33 -23.40
CA LEU A 17 4.38 -4.29 -23.55
C LEU A 17 5.26 -4.51 -24.79
N ILE A 18 5.57 -5.77 -25.12
CA ILE A 18 6.27 -6.13 -26.37
C ILE A 18 5.40 -5.74 -27.58
N ARG A 19 4.12 -6.14 -27.61
CA ARG A 19 3.23 -5.82 -28.74
C ARG A 19 3.00 -4.32 -28.93
N THR A 20 2.86 -3.59 -27.83
CA THR A 20 2.58 -2.14 -27.86
C THR A 20 3.83 -1.28 -27.97
N GLN A 21 5.02 -1.87 -27.81
CA GLN A 21 6.31 -1.17 -27.73
C GLN A 21 6.31 -0.03 -26.70
N THR A 22 5.53 -0.19 -25.63
CA THR A 22 5.45 0.81 -24.54
C THR A 22 6.82 0.95 -23.87
N PRO A 23 7.36 2.17 -23.71
CA PRO A 23 8.67 2.36 -23.09
C PRO A 23 8.72 1.86 -21.65
N VAL A 24 9.74 1.04 -21.36
CA VAL A 24 10.00 0.41 -20.06
C VAL A 24 11.32 0.94 -19.48
N LEU A 25 11.35 1.36 -18.22
CA LEU A 25 12.60 1.70 -17.55
C LEU A 25 13.47 0.45 -17.37
N ARG A 26 14.70 0.48 -17.88
CA ARG A 26 15.70 -0.57 -17.64
C ARG A 26 16.29 -0.39 -16.25
N ASN A 27 16.00 -1.32 -15.34
CA ASN A 27 16.51 -1.32 -13.96
C ASN A 27 17.01 -2.72 -13.56
N ALA A 28 17.47 -2.89 -12.31
CA ALA A 28 17.92 -4.18 -11.80
C ALA A 28 16.82 -5.25 -11.83
N ALA A 29 15.61 -4.90 -11.39
CA ALA A 29 14.47 -5.81 -11.33
C ALA A 29 14.10 -6.39 -12.71
N THR A 30 14.14 -5.59 -13.78
CA THR A 30 13.86 -6.10 -15.14
C THR A 30 14.83 -7.19 -15.59
N ARG A 31 16.09 -7.18 -15.10
CA ARG A 31 17.09 -8.21 -15.38
C ARG A 31 16.90 -9.43 -14.47
N GLU A 32 16.71 -9.19 -13.18
CA GLU A 32 16.55 -10.23 -12.15
C GLU A 32 15.28 -11.07 -12.36
N LEU A 33 14.20 -10.45 -12.84
CA LEU A 33 12.94 -11.13 -13.19
C LEU A 33 13.01 -11.86 -14.54
N GLY A 34 14.13 -11.77 -15.28
CA GLY A 34 14.31 -12.45 -16.56
C GLY A 34 13.32 -12.02 -17.64
N LEU A 35 13.00 -10.73 -17.70
CA LEU A 35 12.09 -10.19 -18.71
C LEU A 35 12.75 -10.16 -20.09
N SER A 36 11.95 -10.30 -21.14
CA SER A 36 12.37 -10.39 -22.53
C SER A 36 13.18 -9.18 -22.98
N ASP A 37 14.24 -9.42 -23.76
CA ASP A 37 15.01 -8.39 -24.45
C ASP A 37 14.21 -7.67 -25.56
N GLN A 38 13.05 -8.19 -25.93
CA GLN A 38 12.14 -7.56 -26.92
C GLN A 38 11.37 -6.36 -26.35
N LEU A 39 11.44 -6.11 -25.04
CA LEU A 39 10.84 -4.93 -24.43
C LEU A 39 11.57 -3.66 -24.89
N ASN A 40 10.80 -2.59 -25.09
CA ASN A 40 11.33 -1.27 -25.43
C ASN A 40 11.97 -0.62 -24.20
N TYR A 41 13.20 -1.00 -23.89
CA TYR A 41 13.93 -0.52 -22.73
C TYR A 41 14.55 0.85 -22.95
N LEU A 42 14.33 1.75 -22.00
CA LEU A 42 15.02 3.03 -21.89
C LEU A 42 15.97 3.03 -20.68
N SER A 43 17.13 3.69 -20.82
CA SER A 43 17.97 4.05 -19.67
C SER A 43 17.27 5.10 -18.80
N ASP A 44 17.75 5.33 -17.57
CA ASP A 44 17.23 6.38 -16.68
C ASP A 44 17.14 7.75 -17.38
N ALA A 45 18.24 8.18 -18.01
CA ALA A 45 18.30 9.46 -18.71
C ALA A 45 17.31 9.52 -19.90
N ALA A 46 17.22 8.45 -20.69
CA ALA A 46 16.29 8.40 -21.81
C ALA A 46 14.82 8.37 -21.35
N PHE A 47 14.52 7.66 -20.25
CA PHE A 47 13.18 7.61 -19.66
C PHE A 47 12.78 8.99 -19.10
N VAL A 48 13.68 9.67 -18.41
CA VAL A 48 13.43 11.05 -17.94
C VAL A 48 13.21 12.00 -19.12
N ALA A 49 14.06 11.95 -20.14
CA ALA A 49 13.92 12.78 -21.33
C ALA A 49 12.60 12.52 -22.07
N GLU A 50 12.17 11.25 -22.16
CA GLU A 50 10.87 10.88 -22.73
C GLU A 50 9.71 11.44 -21.89
N ALA A 51 9.79 11.35 -20.55
CA ALA A 51 8.78 11.91 -19.67
C ALA A 51 8.67 13.44 -19.79
N GLN A 52 9.79 14.14 -20.03
CA GLN A 52 9.83 15.60 -20.20
C GLN A 52 9.17 16.09 -21.49
N LYS A 53 8.95 15.23 -22.49
CA LYS A 53 8.23 15.59 -23.73
C LYS A 53 6.76 15.91 -23.48
N HIS A 54 6.22 15.55 -22.32
CA HIS A 54 4.83 15.76 -21.96
C HIS A 54 4.72 16.58 -20.67
N PRO A 55 3.82 17.58 -20.60
CA PRO A 55 3.63 18.36 -19.38
C PRO A 55 3.08 17.51 -18.21
N SER A 56 2.34 16.45 -18.53
CA SER A 56 1.77 15.49 -17.57
C SER A 56 2.01 14.06 -18.07
N PRO A 57 3.21 13.50 -17.88
CA PRO A 57 3.53 12.17 -18.40
C PRO A 57 2.70 11.08 -17.69
N LEU A 58 2.17 10.15 -18.48
CA LEU A 58 1.50 8.94 -17.96
C LEU A 58 2.53 7.85 -17.66
N ILE A 59 2.79 7.63 -16.37
CA ILE A 59 3.72 6.64 -15.85
C ILE A 59 2.94 5.56 -15.09
N TYR A 60 3.05 4.31 -15.55
CA TYR A 60 2.50 3.14 -14.87
C TYR A 60 3.58 2.42 -14.07
N THR A 61 3.17 1.67 -13.04
CA THR A 61 4.03 0.71 -12.32
C THR A 61 3.23 -0.55 -12.01
N ASN A 62 3.89 -1.71 -11.92
CA ASN A 62 3.26 -2.96 -11.47
C ASN A 62 3.30 -3.13 -9.95
N SER A 63 4.15 -2.36 -9.26
CA SER A 63 4.28 -2.36 -7.80
C SER A 63 4.62 -0.95 -7.29
N GLU A 64 4.74 -0.82 -5.97
CA GLU A 64 5.09 0.43 -5.30
C GLU A 64 6.60 0.65 -5.16
N ASN A 65 7.43 -0.35 -5.49
CA ASN A 65 8.88 -0.28 -5.34
C ASN A 65 9.52 0.92 -6.09
N PRO A 66 9.05 1.30 -7.30
CA PRO A 66 9.64 2.42 -8.03
C PRO A 66 9.39 3.81 -7.42
N ILE A 67 8.65 3.93 -6.32
CA ILE A 67 8.28 5.23 -5.74
C ILE A 67 9.50 6.08 -5.40
N GLU A 68 10.55 5.47 -4.85
CA GLU A 68 11.79 6.20 -4.53
C GLU A 68 12.45 6.70 -5.81
N TRP A 69 12.55 5.84 -6.83
CA TRP A 69 13.09 6.23 -8.14
C TRP A 69 12.31 7.39 -8.75
N ILE A 70 10.97 7.32 -8.75
CA ILE A 70 10.09 8.39 -9.25
C ILE A 70 10.32 9.69 -8.48
N SER A 71 10.42 9.60 -7.15
CA SER A 71 10.63 10.77 -6.28
C SER A 71 11.96 11.46 -6.57
N ASN A 72 13.00 10.69 -6.91
CA ASN A 72 14.33 11.21 -7.18
C ASN A 72 14.49 11.76 -8.61
N HIS A 73 13.86 11.13 -9.61
CA HIS A 73 14.12 11.42 -11.04
C HIS A 73 13.02 12.24 -11.72
N LEU A 74 11.79 12.22 -11.21
CA LEU A 74 10.63 12.90 -11.82
C LEU A 74 10.15 14.09 -10.99
N GLN A 75 11.07 14.80 -10.31
CA GLN A 75 10.78 15.97 -9.46
C GLN A 75 10.16 17.15 -10.23
N PHE A 76 10.47 17.26 -11.52
CA PHE A 76 9.87 18.26 -12.42
C PHE A 76 8.37 18.01 -12.69
N THR A 77 7.85 16.85 -12.28
CA THR A 77 6.43 16.52 -12.38
C THR A 77 5.70 16.75 -11.05
N GLY A 78 4.36 16.73 -11.08
CA GLY A 78 3.55 16.69 -9.86
C GLY A 78 3.54 15.32 -9.14
N LEU A 79 4.15 14.27 -9.72
CA LEU A 79 4.02 12.89 -9.23
C LEU A 79 4.56 12.69 -7.82
N PRO A 80 5.75 13.20 -7.42
CA PRO A 80 6.24 12.99 -6.06
C PRO A 80 5.30 13.56 -5.00
N ARG A 81 4.70 14.73 -5.26
CA ARG A 81 3.70 15.34 -4.38
C ARG A 81 2.43 14.48 -4.30
N HIS A 82 1.93 13.98 -5.43
CA HIS A 82 0.78 13.09 -5.44
C HIS A 82 1.06 11.80 -4.67
N ILE A 83 2.18 11.14 -4.94
CA ILE A 83 2.58 9.93 -4.22
C ILE A 83 2.62 10.19 -2.72
N GLN A 84 3.24 11.30 -2.28
CA GLN A 84 3.29 11.65 -0.87
C GLN A 84 1.89 11.82 -0.24
N ASN A 85 0.97 12.49 -0.92
CA ASN A 85 -0.39 12.71 -0.44
C ASN A 85 -1.19 11.40 -0.34
N PHE A 86 -1.00 10.45 -1.25
CA PHE A 86 -1.74 9.18 -1.26
C PHE A 86 -1.09 8.10 -0.39
N LYS A 87 0.24 8.10 -0.25
CA LYS A 87 0.98 7.14 0.58
C LYS A 87 0.83 7.40 2.07
N ASP A 88 0.79 8.67 2.45
CA ASP A 88 0.59 9.07 3.84
C ASP A 88 -0.90 9.23 4.12
N LYS A 89 -1.44 8.32 4.93
CA LYS A 89 -2.86 8.32 5.27
C LYS A 89 -3.29 9.57 6.04
N VAL A 90 -2.39 10.20 6.80
CA VAL A 90 -2.66 11.46 7.51
C VAL A 90 -2.79 12.58 6.49
N LYS A 91 -1.81 12.72 5.58
CA LYS A 91 -1.86 13.74 4.51
C LYS A 91 -3.07 13.56 3.62
N PHE A 92 -3.42 12.31 3.29
CA PHE A 92 -4.64 12.01 2.56
C PHE A 92 -5.88 12.46 3.33
N ARG A 93 -5.94 12.24 4.66
CA ARG A 93 -7.07 12.67 5.49
C ARG A 93 -7.19 14.19 5.56
N GLU A 94 -6.08 14.90 5.72
CA GLU A 94 -6.08 16.36 5.67
C GLU A 94 -6.56 16.87 4.31
N LEU A 95 -6.11 16.25 3.21
CA LEU A 95 -6.49 16.64 1.85
C LEU A 95 -8.01 16.53 1.60
N ILE A 96 -8.66 15.50 2.14
CA ILE A 96 -10.10 15.26 1.92
C ILE A 96 -10.99 15.82 3.04
N LYS A 97 -10.42 16.45 4.06
CA LYS A 97 -11.14 16.88 5.27
C LYS A 97 -12.32 17.82 4.95
N GLY A 98 -12.18 18.70 3.96
CA GLY A 98 -13.26 19.58 3.52
C GLY A 98 -14.46 18.84 2.93
N MET A 99 -14.24 17.70 2.27
CA MET A 99 -15.30 16.85 1.72
C MET A 99 -15.95 15.95 2.79
N TYR A 100 -15.20 15.64 3.86
CA TYR A 100 -15.64 14.75 4.95
C TYR A 100 -15.39 15.38 6.33
N PRO A 101 -16.02 16.52 6.66
CA PRO A 101 -15.72 17.27 7.87
C PRO A 101 -16.02 16.50 9.17
N ASN A 102 -16.95 15.55 9.10
CA ASN A 102 -17.35 14.71 10.23
C ASN A 102 -16.51 13.41 10.34
N PHE A 103 -15.53 13.20 9.45
CA PHE A 103 -14.64 12.06 9.55
C PHE A 103 -13.55 12.34 10.59
N TYR A 104 -13.71 11.78 11.80
CA TYR A 104 -12.68 11.89 12.83
C TYR A 104 -11.39 11.18 12.42
N PHE A 105 -10.27 11.84 12.64
CA PHE A 105 -8.96 11.20 12.66
C PHE A 105 -8.04 11.91 13.63
N ARG A 106 -7.05 11.18 14.17
CA ARG A 106 -6.00 11.75 15.00
C ARG A 106 -4.65 11.18 14.58
N GLU A 107 -3.73 12.06 14.23
CA GLU A 107 -2.31 11.73 14.08
C GLU A 107 -1.66 11.68 15.46
N ILE A 108 -0.86 10.65 15.71
CA ILE A 108 -0.16 10.45 16.97
C ILE A 108 1.25 9.99 16.67
N ALA A 109 2.26 10.64 17.27
CA ALA A 109 3.63 10.14 17.16
C ALA A 109 3.77 8.81 17.91
N PHE A 110 4.54 7.89 17.36
CA PHE A 110 4.67 6.55 17.93
C PHE A 110 5.18 6.54 19.37
N LYS A 111 6.11 7.44 19.71
CA LYS A 111 6.64 7.63 21.06
C LYS A 111 5.57 8.02 22.09
N ASP A 112 4.47 8.62 21.64
CA ASP A 112 3.42 9.13 22.51
C ASP A 112 2.26 8.12 22.66
N LEU A 113 2.35 6.93 22.06
CA LEU A 113 1.27 5.93 22.09
C LEU A 113 0.87 5.49 23.50
N ASP A 114 1.85 5.37 24.42
CA ASP A 114 1.57 4.97 25.81
C ASP A 114 0.86 6.05 26.62
N SER A 115 0.94 7.31 26.16
CA SER A 115 0.30 8.45 26.83
C SER A 115 -1.17 8.64 26.44
N ILE A 116 -1.67 7.84 25.50
CA ILE A 116 -3.07 7.96 25.04
C ILE A 116 -4.02 7.42 26.11
N ASP A 117 -4.88 8.30 26.59
CA ASP A 117 -6.08 7.90 27.31
C ASP A 117 -7.15 7.35 26.36
N ILE A 118 -7.34 6.02 26.39
CA ILE A 118 -8.34 5.31 25.58
C ILE A 118 -9.77 5.77 25.86
N GLN A 119 -10.06 6.37 27.03
CA GLN A 119 -11.39 6.90 27.34
C GLN A 119 -11.76 8.09 26.45
N THR A 120 -10.77 8.79 25.91
CA THR A 120 -10.97 9.95 25.02
C THR A 120 -11.22 9.56 23.56
N LEU A 121 -10.96 8.30 23.19
CA LEU A 121 -11.05 7.86 21.79
C LEU A 121 -12.47 7.37 21.46
N PRO A 122 -13.00 7.71 20.26
CA PRO A 122 -14.25 7.14 19.80
C PRO A 122 -14.07 5.64 19.53
N LEU A 123 -14.96 4.78 20.06
CA LEU A 123 -14.92 3.33 19.82
C LEU A 123 -16.18 2.86 19.06
N PRO A 124 -16.05 1.82 18.20
CA PRO A 124 -14.81 1.12 17.85
C PRO A 124 -13.91 2.01 16.97
N CYS A 125 -12.59 1.87 17.06
CA CYS A 125 -11.64 2.58 16.18
C CYS A 125 -10.58 1.67 15.58
N ILE A 126 -9.84 2.20 14.62
CA ILE A 126 -8.70 1.57 13.96
C ILE A 126 -7.48 2.40 14.27
N ILE A 127 -6.44 1.76 14.80
CA ILE A 127 -5.08 2.31 14.84
C ILE A 127 -4.28 1.70 13.69
N LYS A 128 -3.54 2.55 12.97
CA LYS A 128 -2.67 2.10 11.86
C LYS A 128 -1.51 3.06 11.62
N PRO A 129 -0.37 2.60 11.07
CA PRO A 129 0.68 3.48 10.56
C PRO A 129 0.17 4.44 9.48
N SER A 130 0.64 5.68 9.54
CA SER A 130 0.43 6.72 8.52
C SER A 130 0.90 6.24 7.15
N VAL A 131 2.13 5.74 7.06
CA VAL A 131 2.70 5.04 5.91
C VAL A 131 2.87 3.57 6.28
N GLY A 132 2.45 2.66 5.40
CA GLY A 132 2.55 1.22 5.67
C GLY A 132 2.09 0.38 4.49
N PHE A 133 2.38 -0.91 4.54
CA PHE A 133 2.14 -1.89 3.47
C PHE A 133 1.56 -3.19 4.05
N PHE A 134 0.83 -3.97 3.24
CA PHE A 134 0.24 -5.27 3.63
C PHE A 134 -0.56 -5.29 4.95
N SER A 135 -1.25 -4.20 5.29
CA SER A 135 -2.05 -4.09 6.52
C SER A 135 -1.28 -4.36 7.83
N ILE A 136 0.05 -4.23 7.79
CA ILE A 136 0.91 -4.37 8.97
C ILE A 136 0.64 -3.21 9.94
N GLY A 137 0.55 -3.53 11.23
CA GLY A 137 0.29 -2.54 12.28
C GLY A 137 -1.15 -1.98 12.27
N VAL A 138 -2.07 -2.61 11.53
CA VAL A 138 -3.48 -2.21 11.50
C VAL A 138 -4.27 -3.04 12.52
N TYR A 139 -4.88 -2.38 13.51
CA TYR A 139 -5.70 -3.05 14.51
C TYR A 139 -7.03 -2.34 14.69
N VAL A 140 -8.11 -3.12 14.77
CA VAL A 140 -9.41 -2.66 15.23
C VAL A 140 -9.43 -2.79 16.75
N ILE A 141 -9.87 -1.73 17.43
CA ILE A 141 -10.08 -1.65 18.87
C ILE A 141 -11.58 -1.59 19.09
N ASN A 142 -12.17 -2.67 19.61
CA ASN A 142 -13.63 -2.74 19.83
C ASN A 142 -14.02 -2.24 21.21
N SER A 143 -13.16 -2.45 22.19
CA SER A 143 -13.39 -2.08 23.58
C SER A 143 -12.15 -1.45 24.19
N ARG A 144 -12.34 -0.68 25.27
CA ARG A 144 -11.22 -0.06 26.01
C ARG A 144 -10.29 -1.12 26.62
N ALA A 145 -10.83 -2.29 26.98
CA ALA A 145 -10.09 -3.38 27.59
C ALA A 145 -9.03 -3.98 26.65
N GLU A 146 -9.23 -3.91 25.34
CA GLU A 146 -8.28 -4.42 24.34
C GLU A 146 -7.04 -3.53 24.17
N TRP A 147 -7.10 -2.27 24.61
CA TRP A 147 -6.08 -1.26 24.31
C TRP A 147 -4.65 -1.65 24.73
N PRO A 148 -4.40 -2.13 25.96
CA PRO A 148 -3.04 -2.50 26.37
C PRO A 148 -2.45 -3.63 25.50
N GLN A 149 -3.28 -4.62 25.15
CA GLN A 149 -2.86 -5.77 24.33
C GLN A 149 -2.57 -5.35 22.88
N ILE A 150 -3.41 -4.48 22.31
CA ILE A 150 -3.22 -3.94 20.95
C ILE A 150 -1.97 -3.08 20.88
N LEU A 151 -1.70 -2.23 21.88
CA LEU A 151 -0.48 -1.44 21.94
C LEU A 151 0.77 -2.32 21.99
N GLN A 152 0.75 -3.37 22.82
CA GLN A 152 1.87 -4.31 22.90
C GLN A 152 2.10 -5.02 21.56
N GLN A 153 1.02 -5.46 20.89
CA GLN A 153 1.14 -6.10 19.57
C GLN A 153 1.66 -5.13 18.50
N LEU A 154 1.11 -3.90 18.44
CA LEU A 154 1.56 -2.86 17.52
C LEU A 154 3.05 -2.58 17.68
N LYS A 155 3.53 -2.46 18.92
CA LYS A 155 4.95 -2.23 19.20
C LYS A 155 5.84 -3.38 18.75
N ARG A 156 5.41 -4.63 18.95
CA ARG A 156 6.12 -5.80 18.44
C ARG A 156 6.17 -5.82 16.93
N ASP A 157 5.03 -5.66 16.25
CA ASP A 157 4.95 -5.67 14.79
C ASP A 157 5.82 -4.57 14.15
N VAL A 158 5.95 -3.43 14.82
CA VAL A 158 6.83 -2.33 14.40
C VAL A 158 8.30 -2.62 14.69
N ALA A 159 8.63 -3.17 15.86
CA ALA A 159 10.00 -3.53 16.24
C ALA A 159 10.58 -4.65 15.36
N ASP A 160 9.78 -5.64 15.01
CA ASP A 160 10.18 -6.76 14.15
C ASP A 160 10.40 -6.34 12.69
N ARG A 161 9.97 -5.12 12.31
CA ARG A 161 9.93 -4.64 10.93
C ARG A 161 10.56 -3.25 10.76
N GLN A 162 11.60 -2.95 11.55
CA GLN A 162 12.36 -1.67 11.59
C GLN A 162 12.76 -1.07 10.21
N ALA A 163 12.61 -1.80 9.10
CA ALA A 163 12.87 -1.33 7.75
C ALA A 163 11.79 -0.41 7.11
N TYR A 164 10.64 -0.15 7.75
CA TYR A 164 9.55 0.63 7.11
C TYR A 164 9.16 1.93 7.85
N THR A 165 9.87 3.02 7.52
CA THR A 165 9.44 4.45 7.53
C THR A 165 9.07 5.14 8.88
N PRO A 166 9.15 6.50 8.97
CA PRO A 166 9.02 7.22 10.24
C PRO A 166 7.64 7.05 10.88
N MET A 167 7.63 6.68 12.16
CA MET A 167 6.45 6.14 12.83
C MET A 167 5.53 7.25 13.34
N LYS A 168 4.57 7.62 12.51
CA LYS A 168 3.35 8.28 12.95
C LYS A 168 2.16 7.35 12.76
N SER A 169 1.27 7.30 13.73
CA SER A 169 0.06 6.48 13.73
C SER A 169 -1.17 7.36 13.49
N LEU A 170 -2.17 6.77 12.84
CA LEU A 170 -3.46 7.36 12.54
C LEU A 170 -4.54 6.55 13.23
N ILE A 171 -5.35 7.21 14.06
CA ILE A 171 -6.55 6.63 14.67
C ILE A 171 -7.80 7.12 13.96
N LEU A 172 -8.71 6.21 13.63
CA LEU A 172 -9.97 6.50 12.92
C LEU A 172 -11.13 5.74 13.57
N PRO A 173 -12.34 6.31 13.75
CA PRO A 173 -13.48 5.52 14.20
C PRO A 173 -13.93 4.56 13.10
N THR A 174 -14.56 3.47 13.50
CA THR A 174 -15.18 2.48 12.60
C THR A 174 -16.61 2.85 12.23
N SER A 175 -17.22 3.84 12.91
CA SER A 175 -18.63 4.22 12.74
C SER A 175 -19.02 4.64 11.33
N PHE A 176 -18.05 4.94 10.46
CA PHE A 176 -18.26 5.20 9.04
C PHE A 176 -18.76 3.95 8.28
N TRP A 177 -18.45 2.74 8.75
CA TRP A 177 -18.85 1.49 8.09
C TRP A 177 -20.22 0.97 8.51
N LYS A 178 -20.85 1.56 9.54
CA LYS A 178 -22.20 1.19 10.02
C LYS A 178 -23.34 2.01 9.40
N LYS A 179 -23.05 3.11 8.70
CA LYS A 179 -24.06 3.94 8.02
C LYS A 179 -24.01 3.77 6.50
N SER A 180 -24.39 2.61 6.01
CA SER A 180 -24.95 2.48 4.65
C SER A 180 -26.11 1.46 4.57
N SER A 181 -26.73 1.11 5.70
CA SER A 181 -27.91 0.23 5.72
C SER A 181 -29.23 0.98 5.65
N ALA A 182 -29.22 2.29 5.37
CA ALA A 182 -30.40 3.06 5.05
C ALA A 182 -30.26 3.67 3.65
N GLY A 183 -30.71 2.93 2.64
CA GLY A 183 -31.22 3.54 1.39
C GLY A 183 -30.40 3.43 0.10
N MET A 184 -29.29 2.68 0.04
CA MET A 184 -28.66 2.31 -1.24
C MET A 184 -28.13 0.88 -1.17
N ASN A 185 -28.72 -0.02 -1.97
CA ASN A 185 -28.19 -1.36 -2.21
C ASN A 185 -26.87 -1.26 -2.98
N LEU A 186 -25.79 -0.98 -2.27
CA LEU A 186 -24.45 -1.33 -2.72
C LEU A 186 -24.05 -2.61 -1.97
N PRO A 187 -23.55 -3.66 -2.66
CA PRO A 187 -23.19 -4.89 -1.99
C PRO A 187 -22.13 -4.58 -0.95
N LEU A 188 -22.37 -5.08 0.27
CA LEU A 188 -21.43 -5.09 1.37
C LEU A 188 -20.09 -5.65 0.88
N MET A 189 -19.14 -4.78 0.55
CA MET A 189 -17.74 -5.17 0.53
C MET A 189 -17.30 -5.32 1.97
N SER A 190 -17.51 -6.53 2.52
CA SER A 190 -16.75 -7.00 3.66
C SER A 190 -15.29 -7.02 3.22
N ILE A 191 -14.50 -6.02 3.63
CA ILE A 191 -13.05 -6.17 3.63
C ILE A 191 -12.74 -7.11 4.79
N THR A 192 -12.86 -8.40 4.53
CA THR A 192 -12.25 -9.42 5.36
C THR A 192 -10.75 -9.19 5.26
N THR A 193 -10.17 -8.49 6.23
CA THR A 193 -8.72 -8.49 6.38
C THR A 193 -8.41 -9.89 6.89
N ALA A 194 -8.10 -10.82 5.98
CA ALA A 194 -7.68 -12.16 6.37
C ALA A 194 -6.43 -12.01 7.23
N ARG A 195 -6.60 -12.15 8.55
CA ARG A 195 -5.49 -12.24 9.49
C ARG A 195 -4.83 -13.58 9.20
N VAL A 196 -3.74 -13.57 8.44
CA VAL A 196 -2.90 -14.76 8.31
C VAL A 196 -2.22 -14.95 9.67
N ASN A 197 -2.77 -15.83 10.50
CA ASN A 197 -2.07 -16.33 11.67
C ASN A 197 -0.85 -17.11 11.17
N ARG A 198 0.36 -16.58 11.37
CA ARG A 198 1.60 -17.34 11.23
C ARG A 198 2.33 -17.34 12.56
N SER A 199 2.40 -18.51 13.16
CA SER A 199 3.44 -18.89 14.11
C SER A 199 4.71 -19.20 13.30
N TYR A 200 5.78 -18.43 13.52
CA TYR A 200 7.10 -18.75 12.99
C TYR A 200 7.94 -19.39 14.09
N SER A 201 8.38 -20.63 13.87
CA SER A 201 9.41 -21.27 14.69
C SER A 201 10.76 -20.65 14.36
N THR A 202 11.45 -20.15 15.38
CA THR A 202 12.82 -19.65 15.28
C THR A 202 13.81 -20.80 15.17
N SER A 203 14.14 -21.20 13.95
CA SER A 203 15.40 -21.87 13.64
C SER A 203 15.73 -21.64 12.17
N CYS A 204 16.69 -20.74 11.92
CA CYS A 204 17.19 -20.47 10.57
C CYS A 204 18.60 -21.01 10.47
N ASN A 205 18.79 -22.10 9.72
CA ASN A 205 20.06 -22.45 9.13
C ASN A 205 19.83 -23.05 7.73
N THR A 206 20.47 -22.41 6.74
CA THR A 206 20.86 -22.89 5.41
C THR A 206 19.81 -23.44 4.41
N SER A 207 19.69 -22.68 3.30
CA SER A 207 19.67 -23.09 1.87
C SER A 207 18.49 -23.87 1.22
N PHE A 208 17.89 -23.16 0.23
CA PHE A 208 17.00 -23.58 -0.89
C PHE A 208 15.48 -23.79 -0.63
N PRO A 209 14.61 -23.56 -1.65
CA PRO A 209 13.30 -22.93 -1.51
C PRO A 209 12.15 -23.96 -1.53
N PRO A 210 10.89 -23.52 -1.35
CA PRO A 210 9.88 -24.03 -2.26
C PRO A 210 9.00 -22.93 -2.85
N MET A 211 8.84 -23.02 -4.16
CA MET A 211 7.89 -22.30 -4.97
C MET A 211 6.45 -22.78 -4.69
N LYS A 212 5.48 -21.92 -5.05
CA LYS A 212 4.01 -22.09 -5.16
C LYS A 212 3.17 -21.55 -4.00
N MET A 213 2.67 -20.33 -4.19
CA MET A 213 1.29 -20.01 -3.82
C MET A 213 0.52 -19.76 -5.12
N SER A 214 -0.31 -20.72 -5.53
CA SER A 214 -1.47 -20.43 -6.35
C SER A 214 -2.54 -19.86 -5.43
N ALA A 215 -2.93 -18.61 -5.63
CA ALA A 215 -4.20 -18.10 -5.12
C ALA A 215 -5.13 -17.96 -6.33
N THR A 216 -5.80 -19.05 -6.67
CA THR A 216 -6.98 -18.96 -7.54
C THR A 216 -8.06 -18.23 -6.76
N VAL A 217 -8.36 -16.99 -7.13
CA VAL A 217 -9.61 -16.33 -6.73
C VAL A 217 -10.58 -16.53 -7.89
N SER A 218 -11.48 -17.50 -7.75
CA SER A 218 -12.65 -17.60 -8.61
C SER A 218 -13.57 -16.43 -8.31
N ILE A 219 -13.80 -15.56 -9.30
CA ILE A 219 -14.90 -14.62 -9.29
C ILE A 219 -15.97 -15.19 -10.22
N SER A 220 -17.01 -15.78 -9.65
CA SER A 220 -18.25 -16.04 -10.37
C SER A 220 -18.95 -14.69 -10.59
N LEU A 221 -18.97 -14.22 -11.83
CA LEU A 221 -19.84 -13.12 -12.24
C LEU A 221 -21.26 -13.66 -12.40
N PRO A 222 -22.30 -13.03 -11.83
CA PRO A 222 -23.62 -13.16 -12.43
C PRO A 222 -23.58 -12.42 -13.77
N VAL A 223 -23.57 -13.18 -14.87
CA VAL A 223 -24.06 -12.68 -16.16
C VAL A 223 -25.54 -12.37 -15.95
N ARG A 224 -25.95 -11.11 -16.14
CA ARG A 224 -27.28 -10.85 -16.70
C ARG A 224 -27.20 -9.72 -17.71
N LEU A 225 -27.80 -10.05 -18.86
CA LEU A 225 -28.22 -9.23 -19.98
C LEU A 225 -29.02 -8.00 -19.53
#